data_AF-A0A0F9G3J5-F1
#
_entry.id   AF-A0A0F9G3J5-F1
#
_cell.length_a   1.000
_cell.length_b   1.000
_cell.length_c   1.000
_cell.angle_alpha   90.00
_cell.angle_beta   90.00
_cell.angle_gamma   90.00
#
_symmetry.space_group_name_H-M   'P 1'
#
loop_
_entity.id
_entity.type
_entity.pdbx_description
1 polymer ?
#
loop_
_entity_poly.entity_id
_entity_poly.type
_entity_poly.pdbx_seq_one_letter_code
_entity_poly.pdbx_strand_id
1 'polypeptide(L)'
;MAKKYKKFSPEEKVRLLRLHLIEKELVSDICDAHGINPNVFYKWQKLFFENGAAAFAQTGASRKDGHAKKLERQNAQLKAKLVNKDEVIAEIMASHIELKKSLGEI
;
A
#
# COMPACT_ATOMS: atom_id res chain seq x y z
N MET A 1 26.69 -25.19 4.64
CA MET A 1 26.67 -24.12 3.61
C MET A 1 25.22 -23.66 3.43
N ALA A 2 24.92 -22.38 3.58
CA ALA A 2 23.55 -21.87 3.44
C ALA A 2 23.11 -21.94 1.96
N LYS A 3 22.15 -22.81 1.65
CA LYS A 3 21.57 -22.94 0.31
C LYS A 3 20.89 -21.61 -0.05
N LYS A 4 21.52 -20.80 -0.91
CA LYS A 4 20.94 -19.55 -1.39
C LYS A 4 19.71 -19.89 -2.23
N TYR A 5 18.53 -19.71 -1.65
CA TYR A 5 17.28 -19.83 -2.38
C TYR A 5 17.20 -18.69 -3.39
N LYS A 6 17.02 -19.02 -4.67
CA LYS A 6 16.75 -18.04 -5.71
C LYS A 6 15.44 -17.34 -5.37
N LYS A 7 15.50 -16.02 -5.16
CA LYS A 7 14.31 -15.20 -4.91
C LYS A 7 13.67 -14.89 -6.26
N PHE A 8 12.37 -15.14 -6.36
CA PHE A 8 11.57 -14.78 -7.53
C PHE A 8 10.65 -13.62 -7.16
N SER A 9 10.61 -12.60 -8.01
CA SER A 9 9.67 -11.50 -7.87
C SER A 9 8.22 -11.97 -8.11
N PRO A 10 7.20 -11.24 -7.63
CA PRO A 10 5.82 -11.56 -7.94
C PRO A 10 5.56 -11.67 -9.45
N GLU A 11 6.13 -10.78 -10.26
CA GLU A 11 5.97 -10.72 -11.71
C GLU A 11 6.59 -11.96 -12.38
N GLU A 12 7.78 -12.36 -11.94
CA GLU A 12 8.46 -13.57 -12.43
C GLU A 12 7.64 -14.83 -12.14
N LYS A 13 7.08 -14.95 -10.93
CA LYS A 13 6.20 -16.08 -10.57
C LYS A 13 5.00 -16.16 -11.51
N VAL A 14 4.35 -15.03 -11.80
CA VAL A 14 3.21 -14.98 -12.72
C VAL A 14 3.62 -15.35 -14.15
N ARG A 15 4.78 -14.87 -14.63
CA ARG A 15 5.30 -15.25 -15.96
C ARG A 15 5.52 -16.75 -16.08
N LEU A 16 6.09 -17.38 -15.06
CA LEU A 16 6.37 -18.82 -15.06
C LEU A 16 5.10 -19.66 -14.96
N LEU A 17 4.11 -19.23 -14.17
CA LEU A 17 2.79 -19.86 -14.16
C LEU A 17 2.10 -19.73 -15.52
N ARG A 18 2.25 -18.59 -16.21
CA ARG A 18 1.69 -18.37 -17.54
C ARG A 18 2.24 -19.35 -18.60
N LEU A 19 3.55 -19.63 -18.59
CA LEU A 19 4.16 -20.58 -19.53
C LEU A 19 3.49 -21.95 -19.47
N HIS A 20 3.26 -22.47 -18.26
CA HIS A 20 2.55 -23.73 -18.10
C HIS A 20 1.06 -23.63 -18.46
N LEU A 21 0.36 -22.62 -17.93
CA LEU A 21 -1.10 -22.55 -17.98
C LEU A 21 -1.64 -22.14 -19.37
N ILE A 22 -0.94 -21.23 -20.05
CA ILE A 22 -1.32 -20.69 -21.35
C ILE A 22 -0.57 -21.40 -22.47
N GLU A 23 0.76 -21.40 -22.43
CA GLU A 23 1.60 -21.93 -23.51
C GLU A 23 1.75 -23.47 -23.47
N LYS A 24 1.20 -24.12 -22.44
CA LYS A 24 1.16 -25.59 -22.25
C LYS A 24 2.53 -26.26 -22.13
N GLU A 25 3.56 -25.50 -21.75
CA GLU A 25 4.86 -26.07 -21.41
C GLU A 25 4.76 -27.00 -20.19
N LEU A 26 5.59 -28.05 -20.15
CA LEU A 26 5.58 -29.00 -19.05
C LEU A 26 6.17 -28.36 -17.79
N VAL A 27 5.56 -28.64 -16.63
CA VAL A 27 6.06 -28.15 -15.34
C VAL A 27 7.49 -28.61 -15.08
N SER A 28 7.85 -29.83 -15.52
CA SER A 28 9.22 -30.34 -15.38
C SER A 28 10.22 -29.45 -16.11
N ASP A 29 9.97 -29.15 -17.38
CA ASP A 29 10.87 -28.35 -18.22
C ASP A 29 11.04 -26.93 -17.64
N ILE A 30 9.96 -26.31 -17.17
CA ILE A 30 10.00 -24.99 -16.51
C ILE A 30 10.80 -25.06 -15.20
N CYS A 31 10.57 -26.10 -14.39
CA CYS A 31 11.26 -26.28 -13.11
C CYS A 31 12.76 -26.50 -13.30
N ASP A 32 13.14 -27.31 -14.28
CA ASP A 32 14.53 -27.62 -14.61
C ASP A 32 15.24 -26.39 -15.20
N ALA A 33 14.60 -25.69 -16.15
CA ALA A 33 15.17 -24.50 -16.79
C ALA A 33 15.38 -23.33 -15.80
N HIS A 34 14.47 -23.16 -14.84
CA HIS A 34 14.50 -22.02 -13.91
C HIS A 34 15.04 -22.37 -12.51
N GLY A 35 15.36 -23.63 -12.25
CA GLY A 35 15.89 -24.13 -10.97
C GLY A 35 14.84 -24.07 -9.84
N ILE A 36 13.59 -24.37 -10.17
CA ILE A 36 12.45 -24.32 -9.24
C ILE A 36 12.12 -25.72 -8.77
N ASN A 37 11.85 -25.87 -7.48
CA ASN A 37 11.31 -27.13 -6.99
C ASN A 37 9.82 -27.25 -7.41
N PRO A 38 9.38 -28.37 -8.02
CA PRO A 38 7.99 -28.55 -8.43
C PRO A 38 6.95 -28.26 -7.33
N ASN A 39 7.26 -28.62 -6.08
CA ASN A 39 6.38 -28.33 -4.94
C ASN A 39 6.20 -26.83 -4.70
N VAL A 40 7.22 -26.01 -4.97
CA VAL A 40 7.15 -24.55 -4.86
C VAL A 40 6.31 -23.97 -6.00
N PHE A 41 6.47 -24.50 -7.21
CA PHE A 41 5.66 -24.12 -8.37
C PHE A 41 4.17 -24.33 -8.11
N TYR A 42 3.77 -25.52 -7.65
CA TYR A 42 2.37 -25.80 -7.31
C TYR A 42 1.84 -24.96 -6.15
N LYS A 43 2.68 -24.63 -5.16
CA LYS A 43 2.31 -23.68 -4.09
C LYS A 43 2.01 -22.30 -4.65
N TRP A 44 2.81 -21.81 -5.60
CA TRP A 44 2.53 -20.53 -6.26
C TRP A 44 1.27 -20.59 -7.10
N GLN A 45 1.06 -21.66 -7.85
CA GLN A 45 -0.15 -21.86 -8.65
C GLN A 45 -1.41 -21.81 -7.77
N LYS A 46 -1.41 -22.55 -6.66
CA LYS A 46 -2.51 -22.54 -5.69
C LYS A 46 -2.76 -21.13 -5.15
N LEU A 47 -1.71 -20.47 -4.65
CA LEU A 47 -1.82 -19.12 -4.09
C LEU A 47 -2.32 -18.11 -5.12
N PHE A 48 -1.88 -18.23 -6.37
CA PHE A 48 -2.29 -17.35 -7.47
C PHE A 48 -3.79 -17.48 -7.75
N PHE A 49 -4.32 -18.70 -7.82
CA PHE A 49 -5.74 -18.92 -8.06
C PHE A 49 -6.63 -18.59 -6.86
N GLU A 50 -6.16 -18.85 -5.63
CA GLU A 50 -6.87 -18.45 -4.40
C GLU A 50 -7.06 -16.93 -4.31
N ASN A 51 -6.05 -16.16 -4.72
CA ASN A 51 -6.12 -14.70 -4.75
C ASN A 51 -6.62 -14.15 -6.10
N GLY A 52 -6.83 -15.02 -7.10
CA GLY A 52 -7.21 -14.62 -8.45
C GLY A 52 -8.58 -13.93 -8.50
N ALA A 53 -9.51 -14.34 -7.63
CA ALA A 53 -10.81 -13.68 -7.49
C ALA A 53 -10.68 -12.19 -7.16
N ALA A 54 -9.66 -11.77 -6.41
CA ALA A 54 -9.43 -10.37 -6.07
C ALA A 54 -9.01 -9.51 -7.29
N ALA A 55 -8.48 -10.13 -8.35
CA ALA A 55 -8.15 -9.42 -9.59
C ALA A 55 -9.41 -9.08 -10.43
N PHE A 56 -10.45 -9.92 -10.34
CA PHE A 56 -11.72 -9.72 -11.05
C PHE A 56 -12.80 -9.06 -10.20
N ALA A 57 -12.65 -9.13 -8.87
CA ALA A 57 -13.48 -8.34 -7.98
C ALA A 57 -13.32 -6.87 -8.37
N GLN A 58 -14.40 -6.29 -8.89
CA GLN A 58 -14.52 -4.89 -9.28
C GLN A 58 -14.52 -4.00 -8.02
N THR A 59 -13.49 -4.13 -7.18
CA THR A 59 -13.34 -3.46 -5.89
C THR A 59 -12.08 -2.60 -5.83
N GLY A 60 -11.35 -2.45 -6.93
CA GLY A 60 -10.02 -1.82 -6.95
C GLY A 60 -9.99 -0.33 -7.22
N ALA A 61 -10.58 0.17 -8.30
CA ALA A 61 -10.46 1.58 -8.68
C ALA A 61 -11.51 2.44 -7.98
N SER A 62 -12.80 2.17 -8.21
CA SER A 62 -13.88 3.06 -7.74
C SER A 62 -14.07 3.09 -6.20
N ARG A 63 -13.86 1.97 -5.49
CA ARG A 63 -14.01 1.93 -4.01
C ARG A 63 -12.76 2.40 -3.26
N LYS A 64 -11.55 2.09 -3.73
CA LYS A 64 -10.33 2.67 -3.15
C LYS A 64 -10.25 4.15 -3.44
N ASP A 65 -10.65 4.62 -4.62
CA ASP A 65 -10.76 6.05 -4.92
C ASP A 65 -11.78 6.72 -3.99
N GLY A 66 -12.96 6.12 -3.78
CA GLY A 66 -13.97 6.68 -2.87
C GLY A 66 -13.46 6.79 -1.43
N HIS A 67 -12.81 5.75 -0.92
CA HIS A 67 -12.26 5.76 0.44
C HIS A 67 -11.04 6.68 0.57
N ALA A 68 -10.09 6.61 -0.37
CA ALA A 68 -8.91 7.46 -0.40
C ALA A 68 -9.30 8.94 -0.52
N LYS A 69 -10.22 9.28 -1.43
CA LYS A 69 -10.75 10.64 -1.59
C LYS A 69 -11.51 11.13 -0.37
N LYS A 70 -12.25 10.24 0.33
CA LYS A 70 -12.87 10.56 1.61
C LYS A 70 -11.81 10.85 2.69
N LEU A 71 -10.76 10.04 2.74
CA LEU A 71 -9.66 10.20 3.69
C LEU A 71 -8.86 11.49 3.41
N GLU A 72 -8.57 11.78 2.15
CA GLU A 72 -7.94 13.02 1.70
C GLU A 72 -8.78 14.24 2.07
N ARG A 73 -10.10 14.19 1.81
CA ARG A 73 -11.01 15.28 2.19
C ARG A 73 -11.04 15.49 3.70
N GLN A 74 -11.09 14.42 4.49
CA GLN A 74 -11.01 14.51 5.95
C GLN A 74 -9.68 15.10 6.41
N ASN A 75 -8.57 14.67 5.80
CA ASN A 75 -7.23 15.18 6.13
C ASN A 75 -7.11 16.68 5.83
N ALA A 76 -7.61 17.13 4.67
CA ALA A 76 -7.65 18.53 4.30
C ALA A 76 -8.50 19.37 5.27
N GLN A 77 -9.69 18.87 5.66
CA GLN A 77 -10.54 19.54 6.64
C GLN A 77 -9.89 19.65 8.02
N LEU A 78 -9.23 18.58 8.48
CA LEU A 78 -8.53 18.59 9.76
C LEU A 78 -7.35 19.56 9.76
N LYS A 79 -6.59 19.62 8.66
CA LYS A 79 -5.50 20.59 8.49
C LYS A 79 -6.01 22.03 8.51
N ALA A 80 -7.09 22.32 7.79
CA ALA A 80 -7.71 23.66 7.82
C ALA A 80 -8.18 24.06 9.22
N LYS A 81 -8.77 23.11 9.98
CA LYS A 81 -9.16 23.35 11.38
C LYS A 81 -7.97 23.61 12.29
N LEU A 82 -6.83 22.94 12.06
CA LEU A 82 -5.61 23.19 12.83
C LEU A 82 -5.09 24.60 12.59
N VAL A 83 -4.94 25.01 11.32
CA VAL A 83 -4.48 26.36 10.96
C VAL A 83 -5.37 27.43 11.60
N ASN A 84 -6.69 27.30 11.48
CA ASN A 84 -7.61 28.25 12.09
C ASN A 84 -7.48 28.31 13.62
N LYS A 85 -7.23 27.17 14.28
CA LYS A 85 -7.00 27.16 15.73
C LYS A 85 -5.68 27.84 16.10
N ASP A 86 -4.63 27.58 15.34
CA ASP A 86 -3.30 28.17 15.57
C ASP A 86 -3.35 29.70 15.40
N GLU A 87 -4.09 30.21 14.42
CA GLU A 87 -4.32 31.65 14.22
C GLU A 87 -5.06 32.30 15.39
N VAL A 88 -6.18 31.70 15.82
CA VAL A 88 -6.96 32.20 16.96
C VAL A 88 -6.14 32.18 18.26
N ILE A 89 -5.35 31.12 18.47
CA ILE A 89 -4.46 31.04 19.63
C ILE A 89 -3.39 32.14 19.58
N ALA A 90 -2.79 32.38 18.41
CA ALA A 90 -1.79 33.44 18.24
C ALA A 90 -2.37 34.83 18.54
N GLU A 91 -3.59 35.12 18.07
CA GLU A 91 -4.29 36.37 18.34
C GLU A 91 -4.57 36.54 19.85
N ILE A 92 -5.15 35.52 20.49
CA ILE A 92 -5.43 35.55 21.94
C ILE A 92 -4.14 35.72 22.74
N MET A 93 -3.06 35.02 22.37
CA MET A 93 -1.77 35.16 23.04
C MET A 93 -1.21 36.57 22.88
N ALA A 94 -1.32 37.19 21.70
CA ALA A 94 -0.90 38.56 21.48
C ALA A 94 -1.66 39.54 22.39
N SER A 95 -3.00 39.46 22.42
CA SER A 95 -3.83 40.29 23.30
C SER A 95 -3.51 40.07 24.79
N HIS A 96 -3.23 38.83 25.19
CA HIS A 96 -2.86 38.51 26.56
C HIS A 96 -1.49 39.07 26.94
N ILE A 97 -0.52 39.08 26.01
CA ILE A 97 0.78 39.72 26.20
C ILE A 97 0.62 41.24 26.34
N GLU A 98 -0.18 41.87 25.48
CA GLU A 98 -0.46 43.31 25.58
C GLU A 98 -1.11 43.68 26.91
N LEU A 99 -2.09 42.89 27.35
CA LEU A 99 -2.73 43.08 28.66
C LEU A 99 -1.72 42.98 29.80
N LYS A 100 -0.85 41.95 29.80
CA LYS A 100 0.18 41.80 30.82
C LYS A 100 1.18 42.96 30.87
N LYS A 101 1.57 43.49 29.70
CA LYS A 101 2.39 44.71 29.62
C LYS A 101 1.67 45.92 30.22
N SER A 102 0.37 46.06 29.97
CA SER A 102 -0.43 47.16 30.54
C SER A 102 -0.58 47.08 32.06
N LEU A 103 -0.56 45.87 32.62
CA LEU A 103 -0.63 45.60 34.07
C LEU A 103 0.74 45.65 34.76
N GLY A 104 1.84 45.80 34.02
CA GLY A 104 3.20 45.81 34.58
C GLY A 104 3.68 44.46 35.11
N GLU A 105 3.04 43.36 34.70
CA GLU A 105 3.43 42.00 35.06
C GLU A 105 4.53 41.42 34.16
N ILE A 106 4.87 42.14 33.07
CA ILE A 106 5.96 41.89 32.11
C ILE A 106 6.55 43.24 31.69
#